data_AF-Q4R9X9-F1
#
_entry.id   AF-Q4R9X9-F1
#
_cell.length_a   1.000
_cell.length_b   1.000
_cell.length_c   1.000
_cell.angle_alpha   90.00
_cell.angle_beta   90.00
_cell.angle_gamma   90.00
#
_symmetry.space_group_name_H-M   'P 1'
#
loop_
_entity.id
_entity.type
_entity.pdbx_description
1 polymer ?
#
loop_
_entity_poly.entity_id
_entity_poly.type
_entity_poly.pdbx_seq_one_letter_code
_entity_poly.pdbx_strand_id
1 'polypeptide(L)'
;VADDEDDLTDKDRIQWTVSQEHIPRRRGRGKGRRLKKRKILSRYRHGGVRSRRCGVCKGCLIEKDCSKCINCLDKPKFGGPNTKRQCCV
;
A
#
# COMPACT_ATOMS: atom_id res chain seq x y z
N VAL A 1 -9.48 -57.94 7.53
CA VAL A 1 -8.25 -57.34 6.99
C VAL A 1 -8.56 -56.97 5.55
N ALA A 2 -8.49 -55.73 5.08
CA ALA A 2 -7.81 -54.54 5.59
C ALA A 2 -8.74 -53.30 5.50
N ASP A 3 -8.53 -52.41 6.46
CA ASP A 3 -8.93 -51.01 6.54
C ASP A 3 -8.11 -50.21 5.50
N ASP A 4 -8.72 -49.36 4.68
CA ASP A 4 -8.02 -48.31 3.93
C ASP A 4 -8.90 -47.04 3.90
N GLU A 5 -8.83 -46.32 5.02
CA GLU A 5 -9.22 -44.92 5.17
C GLU A 5 -8.13 -44.04 4.54
N ASP A 6 -8.41 -43.34 3.43
CA ASP A 6 -7.52 -42.28 2.92
C ASP A 6 -8.26 -40.93 2.91
N ASP A 7 -8.22 -40.30 4.09
CA ASP A 7 -8.46 -38.88 4.37
C ASP A 7 -7.52 -38.03 3.50
N LEU A 8 -8.04 -37.47 2.41
CA LEU A 8 -7.31 -36.50 1.57
C LEU A 8 -7.10 -35.20 2.36
N THR A 9 -6.03 -35.20 3.14
CA THR A 9 -5.60 -34.07 3.97
C THR A 9 -5.53 -32.76 3.16
N ASP A 10 -6.31 -31.76 3.59
CA ASP A 10 -6.31 -30.35 3.14
C ASP A 10 -4.96 -29.69 3.53
N LYS A 11 -3.89 -30.08 2.83
CA LYS A 11 -2.52 -29.63 3.06
C LYS A 11 -2.04 -28.62 2.02
N ASP A 12 -2.89 -27.65 1.66
CA ASP A 12 -2.38 -26.42 1.05
C ASP A 12 -3.18 -25.17 1.44
N ARG A 13 -3.50 -25.06 2.73
CA ARG A 13 -3.90 -23.78 3.31
C ARG A 13 -2.70 -23.17 3.98
N ILE A 14 -1.95 -22.36 3.23
CA ILE A 14 -0.83 -21.55 3.76
C ILE A 14 -1.35 -20.68 4.90
N GLN A 15 -1.21 -21.19 6.12
CA GLN A 15 -1.66 -20.57 7.35
C GLN A 15 -0.59 -19.58 7.80
N TRP A 16 -0.72 -18.32 7.38
CA TRP A 16 0.12 -17.21 7.84
C TRP A 16 -0.18 -16.83 9.30
N THR A 17 -0.15 -17.79 10.24
CA THR A 17 -0.15 -17.50 11.67
C THR A 17 1.26 -17.67 12.21
N VAL A 18 2.00 -16.57 12.27
CA VAL A 18 3.30 -16.51 12.95
C VAL A 18 3.06 -16.73 14.45
N SER A 19 3.46 -17.91 14.96
CA SER A 19 3.36 -18.23 16.39
C SER A 19 4.28 -17.31 17.20
N GLN A 20 3.72 -16.64 18.22
CA GLN A 20 4.35 -15.51 18.92
C GLN A 20 5.59 -15.86 19.75
N GLU A 21 5.90 -17.14 19.93
CA GLU A 21 6.72 -17.60 21.06
C GLU A 21 8.23 -17.69 20.77
N HIS A 22 8.67 -17.48 19.52
CA HIS A 22 10.09 -17.59 19.12
C HIS A 22 10.70 -16.35 18.47
N ILE A 23 10.25 -15.15 18.83
CA ILE A 23 10.96 -13.92 18.42
C ILE A 23 12.06 -13.63 19.47
N PRO A 24 13.35 -13.82 19.18
CA PRO A 24 14.41 -13.49 20.14
C PRO A 24 14.32 -12.01 20.50
N ARG A 25 14.15 -11.75 21.81
CA ARG A 25 14.17 -10.39 22.38
C ARG A 25 15.53 -9.77 22.10
N ARG A 26 15.63 -8.98 21.03
CA ARG A 26 16.82 -8.21 20.68
C ARG A 26 17.19 -7.30 21.87
N ARG A 27 18.22 -7.70 22.62
CA ARG A 27 18.90 -6.83 23.58
C ARG A 27 19.51 -5.68 22.79
N GLY A 28 19.18 -4.46 23.19
CA GLY A 28 19.75 -3.25 22.62
C GLY A 28 18.70 -2.22 22.24
N ARG A 29 18.22 -1.47 23.24
CA ARG A 29 17.79 -0.08 23.05
C ARG A 29 19.02 0.74 22.63
N GLY A 30 19.49 0.54 21.41
CA GLY A 30 20.37 1.50 20.77
C GLY A 30 19.56 2.76 20.57
N LYS A 31 20.03 3.88 21.13
CA LYS A 31 19.49 5.24 20.94
C LYS A 31 18.94 5.35 19.52
N GLY A 32 17.61 5.46 19.39
CA GLY A 32 16.95 5.54 18.10
C GLY A 32 17.70 6.55 17.26
N ARG A 33 18.34 6.10 16.19
CA ARG A 33 18.95 7.02 15.22
C ARG A 33 17.80 7.92 14.83
N ARG A 34 17.80 9.18 15.29
CA ARG A 34 16.88 10.20 14.77
C ARG A 34 17.04 10.08 13.28
N LEU A 35 16.03 9.54 12.59
CA LEU A 35 16.01 9.46 11.14
C LEU A 35 16.14 10.92 10.71
N LYS A 36 17.37 11.34 10.37
CA LYS A 36 17.65 12.71 9.95
C LYS A 36 16.60 13.02 8.91
N LYS A 37 15.74 14.01 9.17
CA LYS A 37 14.69 14.46 8.25
C LYS A 37 15.36 14.51 6.88
N ARG A 38 14.99 13.59 5.99
CA ARG A 38 15.64 13.45 4.67
C ARG A 38 15.57 14.84 4.04
N LYS A 39 16.72 15.51 3.87
CA LYS A 39 16.78 16.74 3.10
C LYS A 39 16.15 16.39 1.76
N ILE A 40 15.19 17.21 1.30
CA ILE A 40 14.39 16.97 0.10
C ILE A 40 15.34 17.05 -1.10
N LEU A 41 16.02 15.94 -1.37
CA LEU A 41 17.00 15.83 -2.45
C LEU A 41 16.22 15.69 -3.75
N SER A 42 16.24 16.78 -4.51
CA SER A 42 15.80 16.91 -5.90
C SER A 42 14.30 16.73 -6.13
N ARG A 43 13.68 17.79 -6.68
CA ARG A 43 12.30 17.80 -7.20
C ARG A 43 12.12 16.88 -8.42
N TYR A 44 13.21 16.32 -8.96
CA TYR A 44 13.21 15.60 -10.24
C TYR A 44 14.23 14.46 -10.26
N ARG A 45 14.28 13.64 -9.20
CA ARG A 45 14.91 12.32 -9.31
C ARG A 45 13.83 11.30 -9.68
N HIS A 46 14.06 10.56 -10.77
CA HIS A 46 13.28 9.35 -11.06
C HIS A 46 13.42 8.40 -9.85
N GLY A 47 12.29 8.05 -9.22
CA GLY A 47 12.26 7.35 -7.92
C GLY A 47 12.18 8.26 -6.67
N GLY A 48 11.91 9.55 -6.85
CA GLY A 48 11.77 10.53 -5.76
C GLY A 48 10.65 10.22 -4.76
N VAL A 49 10.74 10.86 -3.59
CA VAL A 49 9.70 10.75 -2.55
C VAL A 49 8.43 11.40 -3.09
N ARG A 50 7.31 10.64 -3.10
CA ARG A 50 5.99 11.19 -3.46
C ARG A 50 5.69 12.39 -2.57
N SER A 51 5.43 13.55 -3.21
CA SER A 51 5.04 14.75 -2.48
C SER A 51 3.72 14.52 -1.75
N ARG A 52 3.61 15.04 -0.53
CA ARG A 52 2.32 15.10 0.18
C ARG A 52 1.44 16.17 -0.46
N ARG A 53 0.14 15.94 -0.49
CA ARG A 53 -0.84 16.96 -0.90
C ARG A 53 -0.85 18.12 0.10
N CYS A 54 -1.12 19.33 -0.38
CA CYS A 54 -1.11 20.53 0.45
C CYS A 54 -2.37 20.68 1.34
N GLY A 55 -3.50 20.05 0.98
CA GLY A 55 -4.74 20.07 1.77
C GLY A 55 -5.55 21.38 1.70
N VAL A 56 -4.99 22.46 1.16
CA VAL A 56 -5.64 23.80 1.18
C VAL A 56 -5.98 24.36 -0.21
N CYS A 57 -5.41 23.82 -1.28
CA CYS A 57 -5.72 24.29 -2.63
C CYS A 57 -7.05 23.75 -3.13
N LYS A 58 -7.65 24.42 -4.13
CA LYS A 58 -8.93 24.02 -4.75
C LYS A 58 -8.96 22.53 -5.10
N GLY A 59 -7.91 21.99 -5.72
CA GLY A 59 -7.84 20.57 -6.07
C GLY A 59 -7.73 19.60 -4.88
N CYS A 60 -7.16 20.04 -3.74
CA CYS A 60 -7.15 19.23 -2.52
C CYS A 60 -8.48 19.29 -1.75
N LEU A 61 -9.24 20.37 -1.91
CA LEU A 61 -10.56 20.53 -1.30
C LEU A 61 -11.66 19.75 -2.04
N ILE A 62 -11.36 19.19 -3.22
CA ILE A 62 -12.30 18.32 -3.95
C ILE A 62 -12.40 16.98 -3.21
N GLU A 63 -13.52 16.77 -2.52
CA GLU A 63 -13.82 15.52 -1.82
C GLU A 63 -14.38 14.44 -2.75
N LYS A 64 -15.15 14.85 -3.77
CA LYS A 64 -15.87 13.96 -4.68
C LYS A 64 -15.36 14.12 -6.10
N ASP A 65 -15.27 13.00 -6.82
CA ASP A 65 -14.90 13.03 -8.24
C ASP A 65 -16.06 13.58 -9.08
N CYS A 66 -15.76 14.52 -9.99
CA CYS A 66 -16.80 15.21 -10.75
C CYS A 66 -17.42 14.40 -11.90
N SER A 67 -16.93 13.18 -12.16
CA SER A 67 -17.30 12.27 -13.27
C SER A 67 -17.29 12.84 -14.69
N LYS A 68 -16.90 14.11 -14.86
CA LYS A 68 -16.87 14.82 -16.15
C LYS A 68 -15.46 15.02 -16.68
N CYS A 69 -14.48 15.05 -15.78
CA CYS A 69 -13.09 15.30 -16.14
C CYS A 69 -12.44 14.07 -16.80
N ILE A 70 -11.44 14.29 -17.66
CA ILE A 70 -10.70 13.21 -18.34
C ILE A 70 -10.10 12.21 -17.31
N ASN A 71 -9.59 12.72 -16.19
CA ASN A 71 -9.00 11.89 -15.13
C ASN A 71 -10.07 11.10 -14.37
N CYS A 72 -11.29 11.60 -14.32
CA CYS A 72 -12.43 10.99 -13.66
C CYS A 72 -12.95 9.87 -14.55
N LEU A 73 -13.16 10.15 -15.83
CA LEU A 73 -13.58 9.18 -16.84
C LEU A 73 -12.57 8.04 -17.02
N ASP A 74 -11.29 8.24 -16.70
CA ASP A 74 -10.27 7.18 -16.69
C ASP A 74 -10.41 6.20 -15.51
N LYS A 75 -11.12 6.55 -14.43
CA LYS A 75 -11.19 5.68 -13.24
C LYS A 75 -12.10 4.46 -13.50
N PRO A 76 -11.75 3.27 -12.98
CA PRO A 76 -12.56 2.05 -13.15
C PRO A 76 -14.01 2.20 -12.69
N LYS A 77 -14.25 2.94 -11.59
CA LYS A 77 -15.60 3.18 -11.06
C LYS A 77 -16.51 3.98 -11.99
N PHE A 78 -15.96 4.63 -13.01
CA PHE A 78 -16.69 5.35 -14.04
C PHE A 78 -16.53 4.68 -15.43
N GLY A 79 -16.07 3.43 -15.49
CA GLY A 79 -15.91 2.66 -16.73
C GLY A 79 -14.62 2.94 -17.51
N GLY A 80 -13.66 3.65 -16.91
CA GLY A 80 -12.41 4.04 -17.58
C GLY A 80 -11.31 2.99 -17.62
N PRO A 81 -10.33 3.14 -18.53
CA PRO A 81 -9.25 2.17 -18.74
C PRO A 81 -8.12 2.21 -17.68
N ASN A 82 -8.18 3.12 -16.70
CA ASN A 82 -7.24 3.23 -15.57
C ASN A 82 -5.76 3.41 -15.98
N THR A 83 -5.53 4.17 -17.06
CA THR A 83 -4.22 4.42 -17.66
C THR A 83 -3.53 5.65 -17.07
N LYS A 84 -4.29 6.69 -16.75
CA LYS A 84 -3.76 7.99 -16.28
C LYS A 84 -3.50 7.97 -14.79
N ARG A 85 -4.39 7.34 -14.01
CA ARG A 85 -4.27 7.20 -12.54
C ARG A 85 -4.04 8.56 -11.84
N GLN A 86 -4.71 9.59 -12.34
CA GLN A 86 -4.66 10.95 -11.80
C GLN A 86 -5.90 11.27 -10.97
N CYS A 87 -5.81 12.35 -10.18
CA CYS A 87 -6.91 12.84 -9.38
C CYS A 87 -7.88 13.65 -10.23
N CYS A 88 -9.11 13.87 -9.73
CA CYS A 88 -10.02 14.83 -10.33
C CYS A 88 -9.31 16.18 -10.50
N VAL A 89 -9.57 16.84 -11.63
CA VAL A 89 -9.12 18.22 -11.89
C VAL A 89 -9.94 19.20 -11.08
#